data_AF-A0A356B9L7-F1
#
_entry.id   AF-A0A356B9L7-F1
#
_cell.length_a   1.000
_cell.length_b   1.000
_cell.length_c   1.000
_cell.angle_alpha   90.00
_cell.angle_beta   90.00
_cell.angle_gamma   90.00
#
_symmetry.space_group_name_H-M   'P 1'
#
loop_
_entity.id
_entity.type
_entity.pdbx_description
1 polymer ?
#
loop_
_entity_poly.entity_id
_entity_poly.type
_entity_poly.pdbx_seq_one_letter_code
_entity_poly.pdbx_strand_id
1 'polypeptide(L)'
;MKTMIRTSLALCGLLLTQPASADVSNPQIGNLLFEDNFNSLNSNNWTPNEGDGCAIGLCGWGNQELQWYSSNNLSIEDVPGEPGNKALVFQARNDNIGGRAFSSGKIDSQHKLAVQYGMIEVRMRVPDLATGLWPAAWMLGTSTASWPAKGEIDMIEMGHRAQARADSGH
;
A
#
# COMPACT_ATOMS: atom_id res chain seq x y z
N MET A 1 -51.17 13.18 -55.59
CA MET A 1 -50.10 14.17 -55.80
C MET A 1 -49.28 14.23 -54.52
N LYS A 2 -48.12 13.55 -54.55
CA LYS A 2 -46.92 13.50 -53.67
C LYS A 2 -47.05 13.76 -52.16
N THR A 3 -46.99 12.66 -51.40
CA THR A 3 -46.58 12.54 -49.99
C THR A 3 -45.10 12.92 -49.82
N MET A 4 -44.75 13.87 -48.95
CA MET A 4 -43.37 14.14 -48.57
C MET A 4 -42.98 13.31 -47.34
N ILE A 5 -42.00 12.43 -47.52
CA ILE A 5 -41.28 11.74 -46.43
C ILE A 5 -40.14 12.68 -46.00
N ARG A 6 -40.10 13.06 -44.72
CA ARG A 6 -38.94 13.76 -44.14
C ARG A 6 -37.96 12.71 -43.61
N THR A 7 -36.85 12.56 -44.31
CA THR A 7 -35.72 11.73 -43.87
C THR A 7 -34.93 12.49 -42.81
N SER A 8 -34.97 12.05 -41.56
CA SER A 8 -34.08 12.56 -40.51
C SER A 8 -32.70 11.91 -40.67
N LEU A 9 -31.68 12.71 -40.97
CA LEU A 9 -30.29 12.29 -41.00
C LEU A 9 -29.78 12.30 -39.54
N ALA A 10 -29.60 11.11 -38.95
CA ALA A 10 -28.95 10.98 -37.65
C ALA A 10 -27.45 11.21 -37.85
N LEU A 11 -26.95 12.36 -37.38
CA LEU A 11 -25.53 12.67 -37.37
C LEU A 11 -24.87 11.85 -36.25
N CYS A 12 -24.28 10.71 -36.61
CA CYS A 12 -23.49 9.89 -35.69
C CYS A 12 -22.18 10.64 -35.40
N GLY A 13 -22.13 11.36 -34.27
CA GLY A 13 -20.92 12.05 -33.82
C GLY A 13 -19.83 11.03 -33.51
N LEU A 14 -18.73 11.09 -34.26
CA LEU A 14 -17.52 10.33 -34.00
C LEU A 14 -16.95 10.78 -32.65
N LEU A 15 -17.14 9.98 -31.59
CA LEU A 15 -16.46 10.17 -30.31
C LEU A 15 -14.97 9.92 -30.53
N LEU A 16 -14.21 11.00 -30.74
CA LEU A 16 -12.76 10.99 -30.69
C LEU A 16 -12.35 10.63 -29.26
N THR A 17 -11.91 9.39 -29.06
CA THR A 17 -11.23 8.99 -27.82
C THR A 17 -9.89 9.71 -27.79
N GLN A 18 -9.80 10.81 -27.04
CA GLN A 18 -8.51 11.43 -26.77
C GLN A 18 -7.68 10.46 -25.92
N PRO A 19 -6.43 10.15 -26.32
CA PRO A 19 -5.54 9.39 -25.47
C PRO A 19 -5.31 10.20 -24.20
N ALA A 20 -5.53 9.58 -23.03
CA ALA A 20 -5.16 10.18 -21.76
C ALA A 20 -3.63 10.31 -21.73
N SER A 21 -3.14 11.55 -21.86
CA SER A 21 -1.73 11.86 -21.67
C SER A 21 -1.49 12.05 -20.18
N ALA A 22 -0.92 11.05 -19.51
CA ALA A 22 -0.42 11.20 -18.16
C ALA A 22 0.96 11.87 -18.21
N ASP A 23 1.06 13.12 -17.77
CA ASP A 23 2.33 13.82 -17.61
C ASP A 23 2.92 13.48 -16.23
N VAL A 24 4.02 12.72 -16.23
CA VAL A 24 4.72 12.30 -15.00
C VAL A 24 5.43 13.48 -14.32
N SER A 25 5.61 14.61 -15.02
CA SER A 25 6.27 15.81 -14.49
C SER A 25 5.31 16.83 -13.89
N ASN A 26 4.00 16.69 -14.13
CA ASN A 26 2.98 17.59 -13.62
C ASN A 26 1.72 16.79 -13.22
N PRO A 27 1.77 16.04 -12.11
CA PRO A 27 0.64 15.24 -11.68
C PRO A 27 -0.58 16.14 -11.45
N GLN A 28 -1.72 15.75 -12.00
CA GLN A 28 -3.01 16.36 -11.66
C GLN A 28 -3.31 16.00 -10.20
N ILE A 29 -2.88 16.83 -9.26
CA ILE A 29 -3.24 16.69 -7.85
C ILE A 29 -4.74 17.00 -7.77
N GLY A 30 -5.55 15.94 -7.73
CA GLY A 30 -6.98 16.02 -7.48
C GLY A 30 -7.27 16.46 -6.05
N ASN A 31 -8.55 16.47 -5.69
CA ASN A 31 -8.94 16.72 -4.31
C ASN A 31 -8.36 15.65 -3.38
N LEU A 32 -7.90 16.07 -2.19
CA LEU A 32 -7.51 15.14 -1.13
C LEU A 32 -8.71 14.27 -0.74
N LEU A 33 -8.62 12.96 -0.99
CA LEU A 33 -9.68 12.01 -0.66
C LEU A 33 -9.53 11.46 0.76
N PHE A 34 -8.30 11.26 1.19
CA PHE A 34 -7.94 10.69 2.49
C PHE A 34 -6.52 11.11 2.88
N GLU A 35 -6.32 11.40 4.15
CA GLU A 35 -5.01 11.54 4.77
C GLU A 35 -5.01 10.90 6.16
N ASP A 36 -3.87 10.38 6.57
CA ASP A 36 -3.63 10.03 7.96
C ASP A 36 -2.27 10.60 8.38
N ASN A 37 -2.32 11.62 9.24
CA ASN A 37 -1.13 12.25 9.81
C ASN A 37 -0.64 11.52 11.08
N PHE A 38 -1.23 10.36 11.42
CA PHE A 38 -0.85 9.51 12.54
C PHE A 38 -0.75 10.25 13.88
N ASN A 39 -1.68 11.19 14.13
CA ASN A 39 -1.87 11.76 15.47
C ASN A 39 -2.38 10.71 16.47
N SER A 40 -3.03 9.67 15.96
CA SER A 40 -3.41 8.44 16.66
C SER A 40 -3.54 7.30 15.64
N LEU A 41 -3.51 6.04 16.10
CA LEU A 41 -3.82 4.91 15.24
C LEU A 41 -5.34 4.71 15.17
N ASN A 42 -5.97 5.23 14.11
CA ASN A 42 -7.41 5.16 13.93
C ASN A 42 -7.87 3.77 13.48
N SER A 43 -8.58 3.05 14.35
CA SER A 43 -9.09 1.70 14.08
C SER A 43 -10.17 1.64 13.00
N ASN A 44 -10.80 2.76 12.63
CA ASN A 44 -11.70 2.82 11.48
C ASN A 44 -10.95 2.76 10.14
N ASN A 45 -9.66 3.10 10.13
CA ASN A 45 -8.82 3.12 8.93
C ASN A 45 -7.90 1.88 8.87
N TRP A 46 -7.32 1.51 10.01
CA TRP A 46 -6.22 0.55 10.08
C TRP A 46 -6.52 -0.64 11.01
N THR A 47 -6.05 -1.82 10.62
CA THR A 47 -6.10 -3.06 11.40
C THR A 47 -4.70 -3.56 11.67
N PRO A 48 -4.24 -3.63 12.94
CA PRO A 48 -3.05 -4.36 13.29
C PRO A 48 -3.20 -5.85 12.99
N ASN A 49 -2.19 -6.44 12.36
CA ASN A 49 -2.10 -7.87 12.14
C ASN A 49 -1.34 -8.53 13.30
N GLU A 50 -1.81 -9.70 13.72
CA GLU A 50 -1.17 -10.52 14.75
C GLU A 50 -0.74 -11.86 14.14
N GLY A 51 0.46 -12.31 14.49
CA GLY A 51 0.96 -13.63 14.11
C GLY A 51 1.94 -13.63 12.95
N ASP A 52 2.27 -14.85 12.54
CA ASP A 52 3.25 -15.19 11.50
C ASP A 52 2.59 -15.69 10.21
N GLY A 53 1.29 -15.45 10.04
CA GLY A 53 0.51 -15.88 8.89
C GLY A 53 0.01 -17.33 8.94
N CYS A 54 0.44 -18.15 9.92
CA CYS A 54 0.00 -19.54 10.00
C CYS A 54 -1.52 -19.70 10.21
N ALA A 55 -2.16 -18.77 10.91
CA ALA A 55 -3.62 -18.81 11.16
C ALA A 55 -4.46 -18.76 9.88
N ILE A 56 -3.89 -18.26 8.78
CA ILE A 56 -4.52 -18.21 7.45
C ILE A 56 -3.86 -19.18 6.46
N GLY A 57 -3.07 -20.15 6.94
CA GLY A 57 -2.37 -21.13 6.10
C GLY A 57 -1.16 -20.56 5.34
N LEU A 58 -0.67 -19.38 5.72
CA LEU A 58 0.41 -18.66 5.06
C LEU A 58 1.57 -18.42 6.02
N CYS A 59 2.04 -19.47 6.69
CA CYS A 59 3.17 -19.39 7.64
C CYS A 59 4.39 -18.69 7.05
N GLY A 60 5.00 -17.77 7.81
CA GLY A 60 6.07 -16.91 7.31
C GLY A 60 5.60 -15.95 6.21
N TRP A 61 4.30 -15.63 6.20
CA TRP A 61 3.62 -14.74 5.25
C TRP A 61 3.89 -15.03 3.76
N GLY A 62 4.23 -16.28 3.44
CA GLY A 62 4.56 -16.72 2.08
C GLY A 62 6.02 -16.48 1.66
N ASN A 63 6.78 -15.73 2.47
CA ASN A 63 8.14 -15.28 2.16
C ASN A 63 9.19 -15.79 3.14
N GLN A 64 8.86 -16.80 3.96
CA GLN A 64 9.72 -17.31 5.03
C GLN A 64 10.12 -16.22 6.04
N GLU A 65 9.21 -15.28 6.27
CA GLU A 65 9.38 -14.21 7.27
C GLU A 65 9.60 -14.80 8.66
N LEU A 66 10.52 -14.19 9.42
CA LEU A 66 11.01 -14.73 10.68
C LEU A 66 10.29 -14.17 11.91
N GLN A 67 9.53 -13.10 11.74
CA GLN A 67 8.90 -12.35 12.80
C GLN A 67 7.47 -12.81 13.10
N TRP A 68 7.06 -12.59 14.34
CA TRP A 68 5.67 -12.54 14.75
C TRP A 68 5.19 -11.08 14.68
N TYR A 69 4.17 -10.78 13.87
CA TYR A 69 3.58 -9.44 13.92
C TYR A 69 2.76 -9.25 15.19
N SER A 70 2.88 -8.09 15.82
CA SER A 70 2.08 -7.71 16.96
C SER A 70 1.79 -6.21 17.03
N SER A 71 0.61 -5.86 17.52
CA SER A 71 0.20 -4.49 17.85
C SER A 71 1.08 -3.85 18.92
N ASN A 72 1.75 -4.63 19.78
CA ASN A 72 2.70 -4.14 20.77
C ASN A 72 4.02 -3.60 20.17
N ASN A 73 4.21 -3.79 18.87
CA ASN A 73 5.31 -3.23 18.09
C ASN A 73 4.90 -1.94 17.35
N LEU A 74 3.69 -1.44 17.58
CA LEU A 74 3.17 -0.21 17.00
C LEU A 74 3.09 0.89 18.07
N SER A 75 3.58 2.07 17.75
CA SER A 75 3.47 3.26 18.60
C SER A 75 3.25 4.51 17.77
N ILE A 76 2.66 5.54 18.38
CA ILE A 76 2.58 6.88 17.80
C ILE A 76 3.63 7.74 18.51
N GLU A 77 4.61 8.21 17.77
CA GLU A 77 5.77 8.93 18.32
C GLU A 77 6.00 10.26 17.60
N ASP A 78 6.66 11.20 18.29
CA ASP A 78 7.05 12.47 17.68
C ASP A 78 8.17 12.26 16.66
N VAL A 79 8.10 12.95 15.53
CA VAL A 79 9.12 12.86 14.48
C VAL A 79 10.35 13.67 14.91
N PRO A 80 11.55 13.06 15.02
CA PRO A 80 12.75 13.80 15.43
C PRO A 80 13.08 14.93 14.46
N GLY A 81 13.18 16.15 14.99
CA GLY A 81 13.46 17.37 14.23
C GLY A 81 12.23 18.08 13.65
N GLU A 82 11.02 17.58 13.89
CA GLU A 82 9.76 18.15 13.35
C GLU A 82 8.75 18.38 14.49
N PRO A 83 8.88 19.48 15.27
CA PRO A 83 7.99 19.75 16.39
C PRO A 83 6.50 19.77 15.98
N GLY A 84 5.67 19.06 16.73
CA GLY A 84 4.24 18.95 16.45
C GLY A 84 3.86 17.92 15.38
N ASN A 85 4.83 17.25 14.75
CA ASN A 85 4.58 16.18 13.80
C ASN A 85 4.75 14.80 14.47
N LYS A 86 3.84 13.88 14.17
CA LYS A 86 3.83 12.51 14.69
C LYS A 86 3.94 11.49 13.56
N ALA A 87 4.37 10.29 13.90
CA ALA A 87 4.42 9.17 12.98
C ALA A 87 3.97 7.90 13.68
N LEU A 88 3.39 7.00 12.89
CA LEU A 88 3.28 5.61 13.26
C LEU A 88 4.67 4.95 13.15
N VAL A 89 5.14 4.41 14.27
CA VAL A 89 6.40 3.69 14.37
C VAL A 89 6.12 2.19 14.39
N PHE A 90 6.84 1.48 13.54
CA PHE A 90 6.90 0.02 13.50
C PHE A 90 8.25 -0.38 14.09
N GLN A 91 8.25 -0.99 15.26
CA GLN A 91 9.48 -1.38 15.94
C GLN A 91 9.71 -2.89 15.84
N ALA A 92 10.66 -3.30 15.01
CA ALA A 92 11.17 -4.66 15.04
C ALA A 92 12.02 -4.89 16.30
N ARG A 93 11.85 -6.05 16.96
CA ARG A 93 12.56 -6.40 18.20
C ARG A 93 13.00 -7.87 18.18
N ASN A 94 14.02 -8.19 18.96
CA ASN A 94 14.44 -9.56 19.24
C ASN A 94 13.62 -10.12 20.41
N ASP A 95 12.33 -10.39 20.17
CA ASP A 95 11.42 -10.90 21.17
C ASP A 95 10.95 -12.30 20.78
N ASN A 96 11.16 -13.28 21.68
CA ASN A 96 10.66 -14.63 21.48
C ASN A 96 9.14 -14.68 21.70
N ILE A 97 8.35 -14.47 20.65
CA ILE A 97 6.88 -14.44 20.69
C ILE A 97 6.33 -15.45 19.67
N GLY A 98 5.38 -16.28 20.10
CA GLY A 98 4.71 -17.24 19.21
C GLY A 98 5.65 -18.23 18.52
N GLY A 99 6.79 -18.55 19.13
CA GLY A 99 7.80 -19.44 18.55
C GLY A 99 8.71 -18.79 17.49
N ARG A 100 8.60 -17.47 17.30
CA ARG A 100 9.46 -16.66 16.41
C ARG A 100 10.48 -15.90 17.25
N ALA A 101 11.70 -15.75 16.72
CA ALA A 101 12.80 -15.06 17.42
C ALA A 101 12.72 -13.53 17.33
N PHE A 102 11.84 -13.02 16.48
CA PHE A 102 11.66 -11.60 16.23
C PHE A 102 10.18 -11.23 16.34
N SER A 103 9.91 -9.99 16.72
CA SER A 103 8.58 -9.37 16.66
C SER A 103 8.65 -8.10 15.80
N SER A 104 7.55 -7.72 15.17
CA SER A 104 7.43 -6.48 14.39
C SER A 104 5.98 -6.01 14.32
N GLY A 105 5.72 -4.87 13.70
CA GLY A 105 4.37 -4.38 13.42
C GLY A 105 3.95 -4.65 11.98
N LYS A 106 2.65 -4.87 11.76
CA LYS A 106 2.01 -4.83 10.44
C LYS A 106 0.59 -4.28 10.61
N ILE A 107 0.19 -3.38 9.74
CA ILE A 107 -1.20 -2.90 9.65
C ILE A 107 -1.68 -3.03 8.21
N ASP A 108 -2.99 -3.12 8.03
CA ASP A 108 -3.64 -2.97 6.73
C ASP A 108 -4.92 -2.14 6.84
N SER A 109 -5.47 -1.76 5.69
CA SER A 109 -6.77 -1.08 5.59
C SER A 109 -7.88 -1.99 5.04
N GLN A 110 -7.71 -3.31 5.14
CA GLN A 110 -8.62 -4.27 4.53
C GLN A 110 -10.04 -4.06 5.05
N HIS A 111 -11.01 -3.99 4.13
CA HIS A 111 -12.43 -3.70 4.42
C HIS A 111 -12.72 -2.34 5.06
N LYS A 112 -11.74 -1.42 5.10
CA LYS A 112 -11.86 -0.09 5.72
C LYS A 112 -11.66 1.04 4.72
N LEU A 113 -10.52 1.04 4.05
CA LEU A 113 -10.14 2.04 3.04
C LEU A 113 -9.58 1.34 1.81
N ALA A 114 -10.12 1.70 0.65
CA ALA A 114 -9.62 1.30 -0.66
C ALA A 114 -9.76 2.49 -1.62
N VAL A 115 -8.75 2.68 -2.46
CA VAL A 115 -8.70 3.78 -3.45
C VAL A 115 -8.67 3.16 -4.84
N GLN A 116 -9.57 3.60 -5.72
CA GLN A 116 -9.54 3.24 -7.13
C GLN A 116 -9.04 4.44 -7.94
N TYR A 117 -7.81 4.32 -8.44
CA TYR A 117 -7.09 5.37 -9.18
C TYR A 117 -6.75 6.61 -8.34
N GLY A 118 -5.75 7.36 -8.78
CA GLY A 118 -5.31 8.59 -8.13
C GLY A 118 -3.83 8.55 -7.76
N MET A 119 -3.42 9.53 -6.96
CA MET A 119 -2.08 9.62 -6.39
C MET A 119 -2.10 9.09 -4.97
N ILE A 120 -1.14 8.24 -4.63
CA ILE A 120 -0.95 7.73 -3.27
C ILE A 120 0.47 8.12 -2.86
N GLU A 121 0.57 8.80 -1.73
CA GLU A 121 1.84 9.26 -1.18
C GLU A 121 2.03 8.65 0.21
N VAL A 122 3.24 8.14 0.46
CA VAL A 122 3.67 7.67 1.78
C VAL A 122 5.00 8.32 2.11
N ARG A 123 5.07 8.98 3.26
CA ARG A 123 6.32 9.51 3.81
C ARG A 123 6.85 8.57 4.87
N MET A 124 7.98 7.92 4.59
CA MET A 124 8.57 6.93 5.49
C MET A 124 10.05 7.23 5.75
N ARG A 125 10.49 7.02 7.00
CA ARG A 125 11.90 6.92 7.37
C ARG A 125 12.21 5.46 7.69
N VAL A 126 13.21 4.90 7.04
CA VAL A 126 13.62 3.50 7.25
C VAL A 126 14.84 3.43 8.19
N PRO A 127 14.98 2.37 9.01
CA PRO A 127 16.15 2.17 9.87
C PRO A 127 17.36 1.67 9.04
N ASP A 128 18.48 1.39 9.73
CA ASP A 128 19.56 0.59 9.13
C ASP A 128 19.04 -0.82 8.79
N LEU A 129 19.23 -1.23 7.54
CA LEU A 129 18.70 -2.47 6.98
C LEU A 129 19.75 -3.58 6.91
N ALA A 130 20.99 -3.32 7.32
CA ALA A 130 22.09 -4.29 7.24
C ALA A 130 21.81 -5.60 8.01
N THR A 131 20.92 -5.54 9.00
CA THR A 131 20.51 -6.68 9.84
C THR A 131 19.39 -7.53 9.23
N GLY A 132 18.91 -7.21 8.02
CA GLY A 132 17.87 -7.97 7.31
C GLY A 132 16.45 -7.47 7.55
N LEU A 133 16.27 -6.24 8.02
CA LEU A 133 14.96 -5.60 8.08
C LEU A 133 14.41 -5.34 6.67
N TRP A 134 13.14 -5.66 6.46
CA TRP A 134 12.43 -5.47 5.19
C TRP A 134 11.19 -4.60 5.40
N PRO A 135 11.34 -3.27 5.49
CA PRO A 135 10.20 -2.37 5.54
C PRO A 135 9.53 -2.31 4.17
N ALA A 136 8.19 -2.36 4.17
CA ALA A 136 7.39 -2.32 2.97
C ALA A 136 6.18 -1.40 3.14
N ALA A 137 5.83 -0.67 2.06
CA ALA A 137 4.55 0.02 1.89
C ALA A 137 3.98 -0.40 0.53
N TRP A 138 2.90 -1.14 0.57
CA TRP A 138 2.36 -1.86 -0.58
C TRP A 138 0.83 -1.92 -0.51
N MET A 139 0.20 -2.32 -1.59
CA MET A 139 -1.25 -2.42 -1.72
C MET A 139 -1.64 -3.75 -2.37
N LEU A 140 -2.76 -4.33 -1.90
CA LEU A 140 -3.44 -5.45 -2.55
C LEU A 140 -4.77 -5.04 -3.11
N GLY A 141 -5.15 -5.66 -4.23
CA GLY A 141 -6.47 -5.44 -4.81
C GLY A 141 -7.62 -5.93 -3.90
N THR A 142 -8.81 -5.38 -4.12
CA THR A 142 -10.03 -5.74 -3.37
C THR A 142 -10.80 -6.92 -3.98
N SER A 143 -10.33 -7.45 -5.11
CA SER A 143 -10.91 -8.63 -5.77
C SER A 143 -10.91 -9.86 -4.86
N THR A 144 -11.90 -10.73 -5.04
CA THR A 144 -12.00 -12.04 -4.36
C THR A 144 -11.08 -13.11 -4.95
N ALA A 145 -10.41 -12.82 -6.06
CA ALA A 145 -9.39 -13.71 -6.62
C ALA A 145 -8.25 -13.95 -5.62
N SER A 146 -7.60 -15.10 -5.71
CA SER A 146 -6.37 -15.36 -4.93
C SER A 146 -5.21 -14.52 -5.47
N TRP A 147 -4.22 -14.26 -4.63
CA TRP A 147 -2.93 -13.78 -5.11
C TRP A 147 -2.31 -14.80 -6.09
N PRO A 148 -1.63 -14.35 -7.18
CA PRO A 148 -1.35 -12.96 -7.57
C PRO A 148 -2.46 -12.31 -8.41
N ALA A 149 -3.51 -13.05 -8.79
CA ALA A 149 -4.53 -12.59 -9.73
C ALA A 149 -5.34 -11.37 -9.24
N LYS A 150 -5.37 -11.12 -7.93
CA LYS A 150 -5.98 -9.90 -7.38
C LYS A 150 -5.13 -8.63 -7.50
N GLY A 151 -3.87 -8.76 -7.91
CA GLY A 151 -2.93 -7.64 -8.06
C GLY A 151 -2.28 -7.19 -6.75
N GLU A 152 -1.04 -6.74 -6.88
CA GLU A 152 -0.18 -6.19 -5.85
C GLU A 152 0.61 -5.00 -6.43
N ILE A 153 0.75 -3.93 -5.65
CA ILE A 153 1.55 -2.76 -6.01
C ILE A 153 2.44 -2.42 -4.83
N ASP A 154 3.74 -2.60 -5.00
CA ASP A 154 4.76 -2.28 -4.03
C ASP A 154 5.31 -0.86 -4.29
N MET A 155 4.98 0.09 -3.42
CA MET A 155 5.46 1.48 -3.57
C MET A 155 6.87 1.65 -2.99
N ILE A 156 7.15 0.96 -1.89
CA ILE A 156 8.47 0.92 -1.25
C ILE A 156 8.71 -0.50 -0.75
N GLU A 157 9.83 -1.08 -1.15
CA GLU A 157 10.44 -2.25 -0.53
C GLU A 157 11.94 -2.02 -0.38
N MET A 158 12.48 -2.28 0.80
CA MET A 158 13.90 -2.06 1.09
C MET A 158 14.49 -3.26 1.84
N GLY A 159 15.82 -3.31 1.98
CA GLY A 159 16.48 -4.32 2.84
C GLY A 159 16.98 -5.56 2.12
N HIS A 160 16.77 -5.66 0.81
CA HIS A 160 17.50 -6.62 -0.02
C HIS A 160 19.02 -6.41 0.13
N ARG A 161 19.80 -7.50 0.08
CA ARG A 161 21.27 -7.40 -0.05
C ARG A 161 21.60 -6.62 -1.32
N ALA A 162 22.70 -5.86 -1.31
CA ALA A 162 23.11 -5.09 -2.50
C ALA A 162 23.19 -5.96 -3.77
N GLN A 163 23.62 -7.21 -3.65
CA GLN A 163 23.62 -8.17 -4.75
C GLN A 163 22.21 -8.48 -5.29
N ALA A 164 21.23 -8.66 -4.41
CA ALA A 164 19.85 -8.92 -4.83
C ALA A 164 19.21 -7.71 -5.51
N ARG A 165 19.60 -6.48 -5.15
CA ARG A 165 19.19 -5.28 -5.92
C ARG A 165 19.80 -5.28 -7.33
N ALA A 166 21.10 -5.55 -7.42
CA ALA A 166 21.81 -5.65 -8.70
C ALA A 166 21.24 -6.74 -9.60
N ASP A 167 20.92 -7.91 -9.04
CA ASP A 167 20.33 -9.04 -9.77
C ASP A 167 18.89 -8.73 -10.25
N SER A 168 18.16 -7.86 -9.54
CA SER A 168 16.83 -7.36 -9.92
C SER A 168 16.87 -6.14 -10.86
N GLY A 169 18.05 -5.71 -11.32
CA GLY A 169 18.20 -4.61 -12.26
C GLY A 169 18.18 -3.21 -11.62
N HIS A 170 18.48 -3.11 -10.33
CA HIS A 170 18.58 -1.86 -9.56
C HIS A 170 19.99 -1.56 -9.07
#